data_AF-A0A7R9GIM7-F1
#
_entry.id   AF-A0A7R9GIM7-F1
#
_cell.length_a   1.000
_cell.length_b   1.000
_cell.length_c   1.000
_cell.angle_alpha   90.00
_cell.angle_beta   90.00
_cell.angle_gamma   90.00
#
_symmetry.space_group_name_H-M   'P 1'
#
loop_
_entity.id
_entity.type
_entity.pdbx_description
1 polymer ?
#
loop_
_entity_poly.entity_id
_entity_poly.type
_entity_poly.pdbx_seq_one_letter_code
_entity_poly.pdbx_strand_id
1 'polypeptide(L)'
;MGNVVPVADRTEFPSAASLDCNLGSQCTATLITNTFLLTAARCVVGPEGSKASTCTYSLGGLNLLNLTDEVSESFGSVTADSIFVHPDYHPENEQSNNLAILKLSQPVTFSPQVEAIRLFNGSLADGIFGFVTAYGIPGNE
;
A
#
# COMPACT_ATOMS: atom_id res chain seq x y z
N MET A 1 -9.55 9.29 -27.39
CA MET A 1 -9.25 7.90 -27.02
C MET A 1 -8.49 8.00 -25.72
N GLY A 2 -9.15 7.72 -24.59
CA GLY A 2 -8.52 7.85 -23.27
C GLY A 2 -7.32 6.92 -23.16
N ASN A 3 -6.26 7.38 -22.51
CA ASN A 3 -5.10 6.55 -22.24
C ASN A 3 -5.54 5.43 -21.30
N VAL A 4 -5.60 4.20 -21.79
CA VAL A 4 -5.87 3.03 -20.94
C VAL A 4 -4.60 2.75 -20.15
N VAL A 5 -4.66 2.90 -18.83
CA VAL A 5 -3.57 2.47 -17.94
C VAL A 5 -3.48 0.94 -18.04
N PRO A 6 -2.33 0.38 -18.44
CA PRO A 6 -2.18 -1.07 -18.58
C PRO A 6 -2.23 -1.75 -17.21
N VAL A 7 -2.76 -2.96 -17.18
CA VAL A 7 -2.67 -3.84 -16.01
C VAL A 7 -1.26 -4.42 -15.97
N ALA A 8 -0.62 -4.35 -14.81
CA ALA A 8 0.72 -4.88 -14.58
C ALA A 8 0.75 -6.41 -14.58
N ASP A 9 1.90 -7.00 -14.89
CA ASP A 9 2.11 -8.44 -14.73
C ASP A 9 2.22 -8.83 -13.24
N ARG A 10 1.90 -10.09 -12.91
CA ARG A 10 1.86 -10.60 -11.51
C ARG A 10 3.16 -10.39 -10.72
N THR A 11 4.30 -10.34 -11.40
CA THR A 11 5.63 -10.21 -10.79
C THR A 11 6.27 -8.86 -11.06
N GLU A 12 5.56 -7.93 -11.71
CA GLU A 12 6.13 -6.64 -12.12
C GLU A 12 6.38 -5.72 -10.91
N PHE A 13 5.44 -5.73 -9.96
CA PHE A 13 5.51 -4.92 -8.74
C PHE A 13 5.23 -5.77 -7.50
N PRO A 14 6.14 -6.69 -7.12
CA PRO A 14 5.91 -7.66 -6.04
C PRO A 14 5.87 -7.04 -4.63
N SER A 15 6.22 -5.75 -4.52
CA SER A 15 6.10 -5.00 -3.27
C SER A 15 4.74 -4.30 -3.11
N ALA A 16 3.90 -4.28 -4.15
CA ALA A 16 2.59 -3.65 -4.08
C ALA A 16 1.63 -4.45 -3.22
N ALA A 17 0.96 -3.76 -2.30
CA ALA A 17 -0.05 -4.31 -1.42
C ALA A 17 -1.34 -3.52 -1.53
N SER A 18 -2.48 -4.20 -1.52
CA SER A 18 -3.76 -3.58 -1.21
C SER A 18 -3.91 -3.42 0.29
N LEU A 19 -4.47 -2.29 0.73
CA LEU A 19 -4.72 -1.97 2.12
C LEU A 19 -6.15 -1.45 2.29
N ASP A 20 -6.89 -2.01 3.24
CA ASP A 20 -8.20 -1.53 3.66
C ASP A 20 -8.22 -1.33 5.18
N CYS A 21 -8.43 -0.11 5.62
CA CYS A 21 -8.46 0.27 7.04
C CYS A 21 -9.86 0.54 7.57
N ASN A 22 -10.91 0.16 6.83
CA ASN A 22 -12.32 0.43 7.17
C ASN A 22 -12.62 1.93 7.33
N LEU A 23 -11.89 2.79 6.61
CA LEU A 23 -12.06 4.24 6.61
C LEU A 23 -12.81 4.75 5.36
N GLY A 24 -13.42 3.85 4.58
CA GLY A 24 -14.21 4.18 3.40
C GLY A 24 -13.39 4.39 2.11
N SER A 25 -12.08 4.15 2.14
CA SER A 25 -11.23 4.15 0.94
C SER A 25 -10.29 2.93 0.92
N GLN A 26 -10.10 2.38 -0.27
CA GLN A 26 -9.06 1.40 -0.54
C GLN A 26 -7.75 2.14 -0.82
N CYS A 27 -6.68 1.72 -0.15
CA CYS A 27 -5.35 2.28 -0.31
C CYS A 27 -4.38 1.26 -0.89
N THR A 28 -3.23 1.77 -1.33
CA THR A 28 -2.06 0.97 -1.66
C THR A 28 -1.03 1.12 -0.55
N ALA A 29 -0.30 0.03 -0.29
CA ALA A 29 0.85 0.00 0.58
C ALA A 29 2.02 -0.68 -0.13
N THR A 30 3.21 -0.52 0.41
CA THR A 30 4.46 -1.04 -0.16
C THR A 30 5.18 -1.90 0.86
N LEU A 31 5.49 -3.14 0.51
CA LEU A 31 6.31 -4.02 1.33
C LEU A 31 7.77 -3.53 1.35
N ILE A 32 8.27 -3.15 2.52
CA ILE A 32 9.64 -2.64 2.70
C ILE A 32 10.54 -3.63 3.46
N THR A 33 9.93 -4.61 4.14
CA THR A 33 10.59 -5.79 4.71
C THR A 33 9.58 -6.94 4.76
N ASN A 34 9.97 -8.14 5.17
CA ASN A 34 9.01 -9.23 5.40
C ASN A 34 8.01 -8.96 6.56
N THR A 35 8.17 -7.90 7.35
CA THR A 35 7.31 -7.59 8.51
C THR A 35 6.79 -6.16 8.54
N PHE A 36 7.06 -5.35 7.51
CA PHE A 36 6.69 -3.93 7.49
C PHE A 36 6.13 -3.53 6.13
N LEU A 37 4.97 -2.87 6.17
CA LEU A 37 4.36 -2.14 5.06
C LEU A 37 4.52 -0.64 5.27
N LEU A 38 4.78 0.08 4.19
CA LEU A 38 4.80 1.55 4.12
C LEU A 38 3.53 2.04 3.40
N THR A 39 2.88 3.08 3.89
CA THR A 39 1.71 3.69 3.24
C THR A 39 1.61 5.17 3.58
N ALA A 40 0.58 5.83 3.07
CA ALA A 40 0.25 7.20 3.41
C ALA A 40 -0.47 7.26 4.76
N ALA A 41 -0.19 8.29 5.58
CA ALA A 41 -0.87 8.49 6.86
C ALA A 41 -2.39 8.64 6.71
N ARG A 42 -2.85 9.32 5.64
CA ARG A 42 -4.28 9.47 5.32
C ARG A 42 -5.02 8.14 5.06
N CYS A 43 -4.28 7.05 4.80
CA CYS A 43 -4.88 5.72 4.63
C CYS A 43 -5.23 5.05 5.96
N VAL A 44 -4.62 5.49 7.06
CA VAL A 44 -4.76 4.87 8.39
C VAL A 44 -5.28 5.83 9.45
N VAL A 45 -5.52 7.10 9.10
CA VAL A 45 -6.10 8.12 9.96
C VAL A 45 -7.32 8.70 9.24
N GLY A 46 -8.49 8.64 9.88
CA GLY A 46 -9.71 9.21 9.34
C GLY A 46 -9.72 10.74 9.39
N PRO A 47 -10.70 11.39 8.73
CA PRO A 47 -10.80 12.86 8.66
C PRO A 47 -10.94 13.52 10.04
N GLU A 48 -11.53 12.82 11.01
CA GLU A 48 -11.65 13.24 12.41
C GLU A 48 -10.34 13.05 13.23
N GLY A 49 -9.23 12.68 12.59
CA GLY A 49 -7.93 12.45 13.23
C GLY A 49 -7.82 11.13 14.02
N SER A 50 -8.86 10.30 13.99
CA SER A 50 -8.85 9.00 14.65
C SER A 50 -8.07 7.97 13.83
N LYS A 51 -7.12 7.28 14.47
CA LYS A 51 -6.38 6.17 13.87
C LYS A 51 -7.29 4.96 13.65
N ALA A 52 -7.09 4.24 12.55
CA ALA A 52 -7.81 3.01 12.25
C ALA A 52 -7.58 1.97 13.35
N SER A 53 -8.66 1.32 13.79
CA SER A 53 -8.59 0.23 14.78
C SER A 53 -7.93 -1.02 14.21
N THR A 54 -8.19 -1.30 12.93
CA THR A 54 -7.72 -2.48 12.22
C THR A 54 -7.56 -2.14 10.74
N CYS A 55 -6.51 -2.66 10.11
CA CYS A 55 -6.38 -2.69 8.66
C CYS A 55 -6.15 -4.12 8.17
N THR A 56 -6.71 -4.46 7.01
CA THR A 56 -6.42 -5.69 6.27
C THR A 56 -5.51 -5.37 5.10
N TYR A 57 -4.56 -6.26 4.83
CA TYR A 57 -3.65 -6.13 3.70
C TYR A 57 -3.68 -7.39 2.84
N SER A 58 -3.35 -7.23 1.56
CA SER A 58 -3.22 -8.31 0.59
C SER A 58 -2.02 -8.06 -0.34
N LEU A 59 -1.22 -9.09 -0.58
CA LEU A 59 0.02 -9.07 -1.38
C LEU A 59 -0.03 -10.15 -2.46
N GLY A 60 0.57 -9.86 -3.62
CA GLY A 60 0.73 -10.82 -4.72
C GLY A 60 -0.55 -11.15 -5.50
N GLY A 61 -1.64 -10.40 -5.29
CA GLY A 61 -2.86 -10.48 -6.10
C GLY A 61 -2.95 -9.35 -7.13
N LEU A 62 -3.47 -9.62 -8.32
CA LEU A 62 -3.78 -8.58 -9.33
C LEU A 62 -5.25 -8.12 -9.30
N ASN A 63 -6.17 -9.00 -8.93
CA ASN A 63 -7.60 -8.71 -8.95
C ASN A 63 -8.21 -8.83 -7.55
N LEU A 64 -8.62 -7.70 -6.98
CA LEU A 64 -9.26 -7.65 -5.67
C LEU A 64 -10.76 -8.05 -5.71
N LEU A 65 -11.38 -8.12 -6.90
CA LEU A 65 -12.81 -8.37 -7.09
C LEU A 65 -13.13 -9.83 -7.43
N ASN A 66 -12.16 -10.59 -7.93
CA ASN A 66 -12.38 -11.95 -8.42
C ASN A 66 -11.62 -12.98 -7.57
N LEU A 67 -12.26 -13.42 -6.48
CA LEU A 67 -11.69 -14.34 -5.48
C LEU A 67 -11.42 -15.76 -6.01
N THR A 68 -11.82 -16.07 -7.25
CA THR A 68 -11.76 -17.43 -7.82
C THR A 68 -10.57 -17.70 -8.74
N ASP A 69 -9.89 -16.68 -9.28
CA ASP A 69 -8.80 -16.91 -10.26
C ASP A 69 -7.39 -16.48 -9.80
N GLU A 70 -7.24 -15.56 -8.84
CA GLU A 70 -5.92 -15.05 -8.46
C GLU A 70 -5.82 -14.78 -6.94
N VAL A 71 -5.81 -15.85 -6.15
CA VAL A 71 -5.70 -15.76 -4.68
C VAL A 71 -4.40 -15.02 -4.33
N SER A 72 -4.52 -13.92 -3.58
CA SER A 72 -3.37 -13.21 -3.05
C SER A 72 -2.48 -14.18 -2.27
N GLU A 73 -1.17 -14.16 -2.52
CA GLU A 73 -0.25 -15.13 -1.90
C GLU A 73 -0.08 -14.90 -0.40
N SER A 74 -0.27 -13.67 0.04
CA SER A 74 -0.27 -13.33 1.46
C SER A 74 -1.37 -12.32 1.76
N PHE A 75 -2.13 -12.58 2.81
CA PHE A 75 -3.14 -11.67 3.34
C PHE A 75 -3.09 -11.70 4.86
N GLY A 76 -3.53 -10.63 5.50
CA GLY A 76 -3.57 -10.56 6.95
C GLY A 76 -4.23 -9.30 7.46
N SER A 77 -4.17 -9.11 8.77
CA SER A 77 -4.64 -7.90 9.43
C SER A 77 -3.62 -7.38 10.42
N VAL A 78 -3.65 -6.07 10.62
CA VAL A 78 -2.89 -5.34 11.63
C VAL A 78 -3.85 -4.59 12.53
N THR A 79 -3.54 -4.56 13.82
CA THR A 79 -4.29 -3.78 14.82
C THR A 79 -3.68 -2.39 14.98
N ALA A 80 -4.42 -1.47 15.58
CA ALA A 80 -3.99 -0.09 15.84
C ALA A 80 -2.60 0.03 16.48
N ASP A 81 -2.24 -0.88 17.40
CA ASP A 81 -0.94 -0.86 18.10
C ASP A 81 0.25 -1.11 17.17
N SER A 82 -0.01 -1.72 16.01
CA SER A 82 0.98 -1.97 14.97
C SER A 82 1.02 -0.88 13.89
N ILE A 83 0.25 0.20 14.03
CA ILE A 83 0.20 1.32 13.10
C ILE A 83 0.97 2.50 13.68
N PHE A 84 2.05 2.87 13.00
CA PHE A 84 2.96 3.97 13.34
C PHE A 84 2.78 5.10 12.32
N VAL A 85 2.04 6.13 12.71
CA VAL A 85 1.85 7.35 11.91
C VAL A 85 3.02 8.29 12.18
N HIS A 86 3.48 9.03 11.16
CA HIS A 86 4.47 10.07 11.37
C HIS A 86 4.00 11.05 12.46
N PRO A 87 4.84 11.38 13.47
CA PRO A 87 4.42 12.18 14.63
C PRO A 87 3.92 13.58 14.25
N ASP A 88 4.44 14.14 13.16
CA ASP A 88 4.08 15.47 12.65
C ASP A 88 3.01 15.43 11.54
N TYR A 89 2.28 14.32 11.36
CA TYR A 89 1.14 14.26 10.44
C TYR A 89 -0.09 14.93 11.07
N HIS A 90 -0.73 15.82 10.30
CA HIS A 90 -1.97 16.49 10.71
C HIS A 90 -3.06 16.26 9.65
N PRO A 91 -4.23 15.69 10.01
CA PRO A 91 -5.33 15.44 9.06
C PRO A 91 -5.83 16.71 8.37
N GLU A 92 -5.78 17.86 9.05
CA GLU A 92 -6.19 19.15 8.49
C GLU A 92 -5.22 19.67 7.40
N ASN A 93 -3.99 19.16 7.36
CA ASN A 93 -2.96 19.50 6.38
C ASN A 93 -2.36 18.21 5.79
N GLU A 94 -3.18 17.51 5.00
CA GLU A 94 -2.92 16.17 4.45
C GLU A 94 -1.64 16.02 3.61
N GLN A 95 -1.02 17.13 3.21
CA GLN A 95 0.16 17.13 2.34
C GLN A 95 1.47 16.99 3.13
N SER A 96 1.50 17.43 4.39
CA SER A 96 2.71 17.40 5.20
C SER A 96 2.83 16.08 5.94
N ASN A 97 4.01 15.45 5.88
CA ASN A 97 4.32 14.23 6.64
C ASN A 97 3.33 13.08 6.45
N ASN A 98 2.77 12.94 5.24
CA ASN A 98 1.75 11.94 4.90
C ASN A 98 2.35 10.53 4.76
N LEU A 99 2.84 9.97 5.88
CA LEU A 99 3.58 8.72 5.94
C LEU A 99 3.16 7.89 7.16
N ALA A 100 2.94 6.60 6.97
CA ALA A 100 2.73 5.65 8.05
C ALA A 100 3.38 4.30 7.75
N ILE A 101 3.75 3.58 8.80
CA ILE A 101 4.31 2.23 8.74
C ILE A 101 3.39 1.28 9.51
N LEU A 102 3.12 0.11 8.95
CA LEU A 102 2.33 -0.96 9.56
C LEU A 102 3.26 -2.14 9.84
N LYS A 103 3.28 -2.63 11.08
CA LYS A 103 3.99 -3.83 11.47
C LYS A 103 3.08 -5.06 11.36
N LEU A 104 3.50 -6.04 10.57
CA LEU A 104 2.77 -7.28 10.39
C LEU A 104 2.88 -8.15 11.65
N SER A 105 1.81 -8.86 11.99
CA SER A 105 1.79 -9.80 13.13
C SER A 105 2.65 -11.03 12.87
N GLN A 106 2.78 -11.43 11.61
CA GLN A 106 3.63 -12.53 11.16
C GLN A 106 4.45 -12.09 9.93
N PRO A 107 5.69 -12.57 9.78
CA PRO A 107 6.48 -12.31 8.60
C PRO A 107 5.84 -12.96 7.36
N VAL A 108 5.83 -12.25 6.24
CA VAL A 108 5.44 -12.80 4.94
C VAL A 108 6.58 -13.63 4.35
N THR A 109 6.24 -14.69 3.63
CA THR A 109 7.20 -15.48 2.86
C THR A 109 7.42 -14.81 1.52
N PHE A 110 8.67 -14.56 1.14
CA PHE A 110 8.98 -14.00 -0.16
C PHE A 110 8.79 -15.01 -1.29
N SER A 111 8.34 -14.51 -2.43
CA SER A 111 8.06 -15.24 -3.67
C SER A 111 8.25 -14.30 -4.87
N PRO A 112 8.15 -14.78 -6.12
CA PRO A 112 8.18 -13.91 -7.29
C PRO A 112 7.06 -12.84 -7.30
N GLN A 113 5.94 -13.06 -6.60
CA GLN A 113 4.84 -12.10 -6.49
C GLN A 113 4.88 -11.27 -5.18
N VAL A 114 5.74 -11.64 -4.22
CA VAL A 114 5.83 -10.98 -2.91
C VAL A 114 7.29 -10.75 -2.56
N GLU A 115 7.75 -9.51 -2.71
CA GLU A 115 9.12 -9.12 -2.40
C GLU A 115 9.17 -7.70 -1.85
N ALA A 116 10.07 -7.45 -0.91
CA ALA A 116 10.26 -6.12 -0.35
C ALA A 116 11.08 -5.21 -1.29
N ILE A 117 10.64 -3.96 -1.46
CA ILE A 117 11.44 -2.94 -2.15
C ILE A 117 12.52 -2.38 -1.21
N ARG A 118 13.65 -1.95 -1.78
CA ARG A 118 14.66 -1.22 -1.03
C ARG A 118 14.29 0.25 -0.89
N LEU A 119 14.47 0.80 0.30
CA LEU A 119 14.37 2.23 0.53
C LEU A 119 15.55 2.96 -0.10
N PHE A 120 15.25 4.08 -0.75
CA PHE A 120 16.26 4.95 -1.33
C PHE A 120 16.81 5.91 -0.27
N ASN A 121 18.13 6.03 -0.20
CA ASN A 121 18.83 6.96 0.69
C ASN A 121 19.80 7.80 -0.13
N GLY A 122 19.25 8.80 -0.81
CA GLY A 122 20.00 9.69 -1.68
C GLY A 122 19.12 10.79 -2.27
N SER A 123 19.65 11.49 -3.26
CA SER A 123 18.90 12.50 -4.03
C SER A 123 18.64 11.99 -5.44
N LEU A 124 17.42 12.20 -5.92
CA LEU A 124 17.08 11.95 -7.32
C LEU A 124 17.42 13.19 -8.13
N ALA A 125 18.03 12.99 -9.30
CA ALA A 125 18.20 14.04 -10.28
C ALA A 125 16.87 14.32 -10.99
N ASP A 126 16.71 15.52 -11.54
CA ASP A 126 15.58 15.84 -12.41
C ASP A 126 15.63 14.99 -13.69
N GLY A 127 14.46 14.62 -14.21
CA GLY A 127 14.32 13.76 -15.40
C GLY A 127 14.51 12.26 -15.15
N ILE A 128 14.57 11.80 -13.90
CA ILE A 128 14.52 10.36 -13.58
C ILE A 128 13.08 9.85 -13.75
N PHE A 129 12.94 8.78 -14.55
CA PHE A 129 11.66 8.10 -14.74
C PHE A 129 11.40 7.07 -13.63
N GLY A 130 10.15 6.91 -13.24
CA GLY A 130 9.69 5.90 -12.29
C GLY A 130 8.30 5.40 -12.66
N PHE A 131 7.89 4.31 -12.02
CA PHE A 131 6.57 3.70 -12.20
C PHE A 131 5.70 3.99 -10.99
N VAL A 132 4.40 4.18 -11.23
CA VAL A 132 3.37 4.26 -10.20
C VAL A 132 2.37 3.14 -10.46
N THR A 133 2.12 2.31 -9.45
CA THR A 133 1.16 1.22 -9.50
C THR A 133 0.15 1.37 -8.37
N ALA A 134 -1.09 0.96 -8.60
CA ALA A 134 -2.17 1.06 -7.64
C ALA A 134 -3.26 0.02 -7.93
N TYR A 135 -4.07 -0.26 -6.92
CA TYR A 135 -5.31 -1.00 -7.06
C TYR A 135 -6.47 -0.01 -7.17
N GLY A 136 -7.17 0.00 -8.30
CA GLY A 136 -8.30 0.88 -8.54
C GLY A 136 -9.17 0.37 -9.69
N ILE A 137 -10.39 0.89 -9.78
CA ILE A 137 -11.24 0.64 -10.94
C ILE A 137 -10.61 1.39 -12.12
N PRO A 138 -10.34 0.74 -13.27
CA PRO A 138 -9.91 1.45 -14.47
C PRO A 138 -10.97 2.49 -14.84
N GLY A 139 -10.69 3.76 -14.54
CA GLY A 139 -11.56 4.89 -14.87
C GLY A 139 -11.16 5.49 -16.20
N ASN A 140 -12.15 5.76 -17.05
CA ASN A 140 -11.94 6.61 -18.22
C ASN A 140 -11.65 8.03 -17.70
N GLU A 141 -10.46 8.55 -18.03
CA GLU A 141 -10.10 9.95 -17.84
C GLU A 141 -11.00 10.88 -18.68
#